data_AF-A0A928ST44-F1
#
_entry.id   AF-A0A928ST44-F1
#
_cell.length_a   1.000
_cell.length_b   1.000
_cell.length_c   1.000
_cell.angle_alpha   90.00
_cell.angle_beta   90.00
_cell.angle_gamma   90.00
#
_symmetry.space_group_name_H-M   'P 1'
#
loop_
_entity.id
_entity.type
_entity.pdbx_description
1 polymer ?
#
loop_
_entity_poly.entity_id
_entity_poly.type
_entity_poly.pdbx_seq_one_letter_code
_entity_poly.pdbx_strand_id
1 'polypeptide(L)'
;MRTLLILVSALTLAVTGCRVSASANANLNTGKKNSEEFDDEPPVQGQGQADDMASEYALLGARHDVALAPDKKTPVCSCLAVALGAPGDPSFKWQGPAPTIDPETQLVVAVSSEGIACAGAKADSLGASYWGYKQSGDDVIVTIENARMGRPLTAGAIIPKPVGNGQVYVQAASKAVPYGRPLVTGDKLCKLGNPGPVRKTVAPGSAEEEQDW
;
A
#
# COMPACT_ATOMS: atom_id res chain seq x y z
N MET A 1 5.62 60.13 5.89
CA MET A 1 6.91 59.62 6.37
C MET A 1 6.82 58.09 6.29
N ARG A 2 7.18 57.37 5.22
CA ARG A 2 8.48 57.21 4.51
C ARG A 2 9.65 56.93 5.45
N THR A 3 9.86 55.64 5.75
CA THR A 3 11.22 55.10 5.90
C THR A 3 11.28 53.73 5.25
N LEU A 4 12.16 53.65 4.27
CA LEU A 4 12.55 52.59 3.37
C LEU A 4 14.00 52.25 3.74
N LEU A 5 14.40 50.98 3.87
CA LEU A 5 15.76 50.44 3.59
C LEU A 5 15.78 48.94 3.99
N ILE A 6 15.78 47.97 3.06
CA ILE A 6 16.82 47.46 2.14
C ILE A 6 17.74 46.38 2.78
N LEU A 7 17.50 45.13 2.32
CA LEU A 7 18.38 44.01 1.96
C LEU A 7 19.70 43.74 2.72
N VAL A 8 19.92 42.46 3.10
CA VAL A 8 21.03 41.64 2.57
C VAL A 8 20.62 40.16 2.53
N SER A 9 20.74 39.57 1.33
CA SER A 9 20.66 38.13 1.06
C SER A 9 22.01 37.46 1.33
N ALA A 10 22.01 36.26 1.95
CA ALA A 10 23.15 35.34 1.85
C ALA A 10 22.63 33.92 1.59
N LEU A 11 23.04 33.43 0.43
CA LEU A 11 22.75 32.16 -0.22
C LEU A 11 23.84 31.17 0.17
N THR A 12 23.50 30.04 0.79
CA THR A 12 24.41 28.89 0.93
C THR A 12 23.71 27.61 0.48
N LEU A 13 24.00 27.22 -0.77
CA LEU A 13 23.75 25.87 -1.28
C LEU A 13 24.84 24.94 -0.77
N ALA A 14 24.46 23.95 0.04
CA ALA A 14 25.28 22.77 0.28
C ALA A 14 24.62 21.58 -0.44
N VAL A 15 25.14 21.24 -1.62
CA VAL A 15 24.76 20.05 -2.37
C VAL A 15 25.71 18.92 -1.96
N THR A 16 25.33 18.14 -0.94
CA THR A 16 25.99 16.85 -0.65
C THR A 16 25.33 15.78 -1.50
N GLY A 17 26.03 15.33 -2.54
CA GLY A 17 25.60 14.28 -3.44
C GLY A 17 25.61 12.90 -2.76
N CYS A 18 24.49 12.18 -2.85
CA CYS A 18 24.49 10.73 -2.68
C CYS A 18 24.93 10.08 -4.00
N ARG A 19 26.07 9.40 -3.97
CA ARG A 19 26.48 8.43 -4.99
C ARG A 19 25.63 7.17 -4.81
N VAL A 20 24.66 6.95 -5.69
CA VAL A 20 24.05 5.62 -5.88
C VAL A 20 24.86 4.92 -6.97
N SER A 21 25.59 3.89 -6.57
CA SER A 21 26.16 2.91 -7.49
C SER A 21 25.07 1.88 -7.79
N ALA A 22 24.52 1.92 -9.00
CA ALA A 22 23.72 0.83 -9.54
C ALA A 22 24.64 -0.04 -10.39
N SER A 23 25.02 -1.22 -9.88
CA SER A 23 25.63 -2.29 -10.67
C SER A 23 24.51 -3.01 -11.43
N ALA A 24 24.16 -2.49 -12.61
CA ALA A 24 23.41 -3.25 -13.60
C ALA A 24 24.42 -3.83 -14.61
N ASN A 25 24.92 -5.02 -14.33
CA ASN A 25 25.64 -5.81 -15.33
C ASN A 25 24.61 -6.42 -16.28
N ALA A 26 24.16 -5.65 -17.27
CA ALA A 26 23.57 -6.19 -18.50
C ALA A 26 24.67 -6.20 -19.56
N ASN A 27 25.46 -7.27 -19.57
CA ASN A 27 26.42 -7.54 -20.63
C ASN A 27 25.65 -8.08 -21.85
N LEU A 28 25.08 -7.18 -22.65
CA LEU A 28 24.61 -7.50 -24.00
C LEU A 28 25.77 -7.29 -24.96
N ASN A 29 26.61 -8.32 -25.05
CA ASN A 29 27.62 -8.43 -26.09
C ASN A 29 26.91 -8.74 -27.42
N THR A 30 26.59 -7.73 -28.22
CA THR A 30 26.29 -7.93 -29.65
C THR A 30 27.60 -8.13 -30.41
N GLY A 31 28.21 -9.29 -30.17
CA GLY A 31 29.36 -9.81 -30.88
C GLY A 31 28.91 -10.71 -32.03
N LYS A 32 29.16 -10.21 -33.23
CA LYS A 32 28.88 -10.79 -34.55
C LYS A 32 29.46 -12.21 -34.72
N LYS A 33 28.57 -13.14 -35.14
CA LYS A 33 28.77 -14.37 -35.93
C LYS A 33 29.98 -15.27 -35.59
N ASN A 34 29.67 -16.43 -35.02
CA ASN A 34 30.20 -17.71 -35.50
C ASN A 34 29.06 -18.73 -35.50
N SER A 35 28.85 -19.34 -36.65
CA SER A 35 28.02 -20.53 -36.83
C SER A 35 28.81 -21.72 -36.32
N GLU A 36 28.50 -22.16 -35.10
CA GLU A 36 28.90 -23.48 -34.62
C GLU A 36 27.61 -24.25 -34.35
N GLU A 37 27.59 -25.43 -34.96
CA GLU A 37 26.54 -26.44 -34.94
C GLU A 37 26.16 -26.76 -33.49
N PHE A 38 24.93 -26.41 -33.12
CA PHE A 38 24.39 -26.70 -31.79
C PHE A 38 23.67 -28.04 -31.90
N ASP A 39 24.26 -29.09 -31.33
CA ASP A 39 23.60 -30.38 -31.12
C ASP A 39 22.33 -30.14 -30.29
N ASP A 40 21.19 -30.55 -30.84
CA ASP A 40 19.86 -30.53 -30.24
C ASP A 40 19.80 -31.52 -29.06
N GLU A 41 20.31 -31.11 -27.89
CA GLU A 41 19.92 -31.75 -26.63
C GLU A 41 18.69 -31.00 -26.08
N PRO A 42 17.52 -31.64 -25.96
CA PRO A 42 16.32 -30.95 -25.48
C PRO A 42 16.56 -30.47 -24.04
N PRO A 43 16.16 -29.24 -23.69
CA PRO A 43 16.33 -28.75 -22.35
C PRO A 43 15.59 -29.68 -21.39
N VAL A 44 16.35 -30.29 -20.47
CA VAL A 44 15.80 -30.97 -19.30
C VAL A 44 14.91 -29.97 -18.58
N GLN A 45 13.60 -30.17 -18.71
CA GLN A 45 12.60 -29.50 -17.91
C GLN A 45 12.90 -29.85 -16.46
N GLY A 46 13.61 -28.95 -15.77
CA GLY A 46 13.66 -28.97 -14.33
C GLY A 46 12.22 -28.91 -13.84
N GLN A 47 11.68 -30.05 -13.44
CA GLN A 47 10.49 -30.14 -12.61
C GLN A 47 10.89 -29.54 -11.25
N GLY A 48 11.02 -28.22 -11.21
CA GLY A 48 10.79 -27.50 -9.98
C GLY A 48 9.35 -27.76 -9.63
N GLN A 49 9.11 -28.77 -8.79
CA GLN A 49 7.94 -28.79 -7.93
C GLN A 49 7.97 -27.48 -7.17
N ALA A 50 7.34 -26.46 -7.74
CA ALA A 50 6.73 -25.43 -6.95
C ALA A 50 5.71 -26.21 -6.12
N ASP A 51 6.06 -26.49 -4.87
CA ASP A 51 5.10 -26.99 -3.91
C ASP A 51 3.89 -26.07 -4.01
N ASP A 52 2.79 -26.64 -4.51
CA ASP A 52 1.52 -26.00 -4.76
C ASP A 52 0.82 -25.76 -3.41
N MET A 53 1.54 -25.10 -2.49
CA MET A 53 0.97 -24.47 -1.31
C MET A 53 0.27 -23.21 -1.78
N ALA A 54 -0.77 -23.37 -2.59
CA ALA A 54 -1.80 -22.36 -2.75
C ALA A 54 -2.32 -22.05 -1.34
N SER A 55 -1.83 -20.97 -0.75
CA SER A 55 -2.31 -20.46 0.53
C SER A 55 -3.83 -20.35 0.43
N GLU A 56 -4.55 -21.02 1.35
CA GLU A 56 -6.00 -20.95 1.47
C GLU A 56 -6.50 -19.50 1.58
N TYR A 57 -5.63 -18.62 2.08
CA TYR A 57 -5.88 -17.19 2.26
C TYR A 57 -5.34 -16.36 1.10
N ALA A 58 -6.11 -15.37 0.70
CA ALA A 58 -5.69 -14.39 -0.29
C ALA A 58 -4.46 -13.59 0.17
N LEU A 59 -3.66 -13.18 -0.82
CA LEU A 59 -2.45 -12.40 -0.61
C LEU A 59 -2.78 -10.97 -0.15
N LEU A 60 -1.89 -10.42 0.68
CA LEU A 60 -1.89 -9.00 1.04
C LEU A 60 -1.62 -8.15 -0.20
N GLY A 61 -2.28 -7.01 -0.29
CA GLY A 61 -2.05 -6.01 -1.34
C GLY A 61 -3.31 -5.49 -2.00
N ALA A 62 -3.09 -4.75 -3.08
CA ALA A 62 -4.13 -4.13 -3.90
C ALA A 62 -5.14 -5.16 -4.44
N ARG A 63 -6.41 -4.77 -4.46
CA ARG A 63 -7.52 -5.55 -5.01
C ARG A 63 -8.31 -4.69 -5.99
N HIS A 64 -8.60 -5.24 -7.16
CA HIS A 64 -9.39 -4.58 -8.21
C HIS A 64 -10.87 -4.95 -8.15
N ASP A 65 -11.19 -5.99 -7.41
CA ASP A 65 -12.49 -6.61 -7.29
C ASP A 65 -13.24 -6.19 -6.02
N VAL A 66 -12.76 -5.17 -5.29
CA VAL A 66 -13.45 -4.63 -4.11
C VAL A 66 -13.52 -3.11 -4.17
N ALA A 67 -14.69 -2.59 -3.81
CA ALA A 67 -14.96 -1.17 -3.67
C ALA A 67 -15.84 -0.92 -2.44
N LEU A 68 -15.95 0.36 -2.03
CA LEU A 68 -16.95 0.75 -1.04
C LEU A 68 -18.36 0.59 -1.61
N ALA A 69 -19.26 0.07 -0.78
CA ALA A 69 -20.67 0.04 -1.11
C ALA A 69 -21.21 1.48 -1.33
N PRO A 70 -22.14 1.71 -2.28
CA PRO A 70 -22.59 3.05 -2.64
C PRO A 70 -23.12 3.89 -1.48
N ASP A 71 -23.78 3.25 -0.50
CA ASP A 71 -24.34 3.87 0.69
C ASP A 71 -23.32 4.11 1.82
N LYS A 72 -22.07 3.65 1.67
CA LYS A 72 -21.00 3.80 2.66
C LYS A 72 -19.95 4.85 2.29
N LYS A 73 -20.28 5.80 1.42
CA LYS A 73 -19.35 6.86 0.95
C LYS A 73 -19.30 8.10 1.86
N THR A 74 -19.53 7.95 3.17
CA THR A 74 -19.38 9.07 4.12
C THR A 74 -17.90 9.36 4.37
N PRO A 75 -17.43 10.61 4.20
CA PRO A 75 -16.02 10.94 4.41
C PRO A 75 -15.62 10.81 5.88
N VAL A 76 -14.58 10.01 6.14
CA VAL A 76 -13.96 9.84 7.48
C VAL A 76 -12.57 10.49 7.54
N CYS A 77 -11.97 10.73 6.37
CA CYS A 77 -10.77 11.53 6.19
C CYS A 77 -11.08 12.66 5.20
N SER A 78 -10.20 13.66 5.14
CA SER A 78 -10.31 14.75 4.16
C SER A 78 -10.45 14.17 2.74
N CYS A 79 -11.55 14.55 2.08
CA CYS A 79 -11.91 14.13 0.73
C CYS A 79 -12.02 12.60 0.51
N LEU A 80 -12.18 11.80 1.57
CA LEU A 80 -12.04 10.35 1.45
C LEU A 80 -12.98 9.60 2.41
N ALA A 81 -13.83 8.77 1.84
CA ALA A 81 -14.52 7.71 2.55
C ALA A 81 -13.63 6.47 2.61
N VAL A 82 -13.63 5.81 3.77
CA VAL A 82 -12.84 4.61 4.02
C VAL A 82 -13.65 3.67 4.90
N ALA A 83 -13.62 2.37 4.59
CA ALA A 83 -14.12 1.32 5.48
C ALA A 83 -13.04 0.28 5.71
N LEU A 84 -13.09 -0.32 6.90
CA LEU A 84 -12.21 -1.41 7.33
C LEU A 84 -13.07 -2.54 7.89
N GLY A 85 -12.75 -3.79 7.56
CA GLY A 85 -13.53 -4.92 8.06
C GLY A 85 -13.11 -6.27 7.48
N ALA A 86 -13.93 -7.29 7.77
CA ALA A 86 -13.80 -8.61 7.15
C ALA A 86 -14.38 -8.60 5.71
N PRO A 87 -14.07 -9.60 4.86
CA PRO A 87 -14.56 -9.61 3.47
C PRO A 87 -16.08 -9.56 3.33
N GLY A 88 -16.81 -10.11 4.31
CA GLY A 88 -18.27 -10.09 4.35
C GLY A 88 -18.90 -8.82 4.95
N ASP A 89 -18.11 -7.80 5.33
CA ASP A 89 -18.66 -6.55 5.87
C ASP A 89 -19.57 -5.86 4.82
N PRO A 90 -20.77 -5.38 5.20
CA PRO A 90 -21.71 -4.75 4.27
C PRO A 90 -21.19 -3.46 3.65
N SER A 91 -20.07 -2.92 4.15
CA SER A 91 -19.40 -1.77 3.55
C SER A 91 -18.63 -2.09 2.29
N PHE A 92 -18.43 -3.37 1.97
CA PHE A 92 -17.70 -3.80 0.78
C PHE A 92 -18.63 -4.33 -0.31
N LYS A 93 -18.34 -3.92 -1.54
CA LYS A 93 -18.94 -4.46 -2.75
C LYS A 93 -17.87 -5.20 -3.53
N TRP A 94 -18.00 -6.53 -3.60
CA TRP A 94 -17.10 -7.38 -4.38
C TRP A 94 -17.60 -7.59 -5.81
N GLN A 95 -16.67 -7.61 -6.77
CA GLN A 95 -16.88 -8.04 -8.14
C GLN A 95 -16.65 -9.55 -8.22
N GLY A 96 -17.68 -10.31 -7.85
CA GLY A 96 -17.58 -11.76 -7.68
C GLY A 96 -17.60 -12.17 -6.20
N PRO A 97 -17.23 -13.42 -5.90
CA PRO A 97 -17.14 -13.91 -4.52
C PRO A 97 -16.08 -13.15 -3.73
N ALA A 98 -16.39 -12.82 -2.48
CA ALA A 98 -15.38 -12.30 -1.56
C ALA A 98 -14.30 -13.37 -1.30
N PRO A 99 -13.02 -13.00 -1.29
CA PRO A 99 -11.95 -13.95 -1.01
C PRO A 99 -11.97 -14.41 0.45
N THR A 100 -11.49 -15.61 0.68
CA THR A 100 -11.11 -16.06 2.02
C THR A 100 -9.81 -15.35 2.43
N ILE A 101 -9.77 -14.80 3.64
CA ILE A 101 -8.61 -14.13 4.24
C ILE A 101 -8.35 -14.73 5.60
N ASP A 102 -7.13 -14.60 6.11
CA ASP A 102 -6.82 -15.02 7.47
C ASP A 102 -7.46 -14.04 8.47
N PRO A 103 -8.47 -14.45 9.25
CA PRO A 103 -9.18 -13.56 10.15
C PRO A 103 -8.31 -13.09 11.31
N GLU A 104 -7.17 -13.71 11.62
CA GLU A 104 -6.28 -13.31 12.72
C GLU A 104 -5.22 -12.30 12.27
N THR A 105 -4.83 -12.31 11.00
CA THR A 105 -3.72 -11.51 10.50
C THR A 105 -4.08 -10.51 9.41
N GLN A 106 -5.26 -10.60 8.80
CA GLN A 106 -5.65 -9.78 7.65
C GLN A 106 -6.96 -9.01 7.87
N LEU A 107 -7.09 -7.87 7.21
CA LEU A 107 -8.34 -7.13 7.06
C LEU A 107 -8.48 -6.56 5.65
N VAL A 108 -9.69 -6.17 5.29
CA VAL A 108 -9.99 -5.48 4.04
C VAL A 108 -10.11 -3.99 4.31
N VAL A 109 -9.53 -3.19 3.42
CA VAL A 109 -9.76 -1.75 3.34
C VAL A 109 -10.33 -1.41 1.97
N ALA A 110 -11.35 -0.55 1.96
CA ALA A 110 -11.86 0.05 0.72
C ALA A 110 -11.94 1.56 0.87
N VAL A 111 -11.63 2.27 -0.22
CA VAL A 111 -11.51 3.72 -0.27
C VAL A 111 -12.32 4.29 -1.42
N SER A 112 -12.88 5.49 -1.24
CA SER A 112 -13.54 6.22 -2.32
C SER A 112 -13.50 7.72 -2.06
N SER A 113 -13.26 8.48 -3.13
CA SER A 113 -13.47 9.93 -3.16
C SER A 113 -14.68 10.31 -4.02
N GLU A 114 -15.44 9.33 -4.53
CA GLU A 114 -16.54 9.56 -5.45
C GLU A 114 -17.72 10.22 -4.74
N GLY A 115 -18.25 11.30 -5.32
CA GLY A 115 -19.34 12.08 -4.71
C GLY A 115 -18.92 12.94 -3.52
N ILE A 116 -17.62 12.99 -3.19
CA ILE A 116 -17.09 13.78 -2.07
C ILE A 116 -16.44 15.05 -2.63
N ALA A 117 -16.96 16.22 -2.26
CA ALA A 117 -16.37 17.49 -2.66
C ALA A 117 -14.94 17.63 -2.12
N CYS A 118 -13.99 18.03 -2.97
CA CYS A 118 -12.59 18.14 -2.59
C CYS A 118 -11.91 19.37 -3.20
N ALA A 119 -11.72 20.42 -2.40
CA ALA A 119 -11.12 21.68 -2.84
C ALA A 119 -9.66 21.55 -3.34
N GLY A 120 -8.94 20.49 -2.94
CA GLY A 120 -7.56 20.25 -3.36
C GLY A 120 -7.41 19.28 -4.54
N ALA A 121 -8.51 18.72 -5.06
CA ALA A 121 -8.47 17.84 -6.22
C ALA A 121 -8.31 18.65 -7.51
N LYS A 122 -7.50 18.15 -8.44
CA LYS A 122 -7.43 18.73 -9.79
C LYS A 122 -8.72 18.45 -10.54
N ALA A 123 -9.09 19.33 -11.48
CA ALA A 123 -10.31 19.20 -12.27
C ALA A 123 -10.35 17.91 -13.11
N ASP A 124 -9.18 17.42 -13.54
CA ASP A 124 -8.98 16.17 -14.29
C ASP A 124 -8.66 14.97 -13.38
N SER A 125 -8.84 15.10 -12.06
CA SER A 125 -8.53 14.02 -11.13
C SER A 125 -9.50 12.86 -11.31
N LEU A 126 -8.95 11.65 -11.42
CA LEU A 126 -9.70 10.40 -11.38
C LEU A 126 -10.06 9.97 -9.94
N GLY A 127 -9.77 10.82 -8.93
CA GLY A 127 -10.03 10.53 -7.53
C GLY A 127 -8.86 9.91 -6.77
N ALA A 128 -9.20 9.31 -5.62
CA ALA A 128 -8.27 8.63 -4.73
C ALA A 128 -8.03 7.18 -5.15
N SER A 129 -6.79 6.73 -5.11
CA SER A 129 -6.42 5.31 -5.29
C SER A 129 -5.59 4.84 -4.10
N TYR A 130 -5.83 3.60 -3.66
CA TYR A 130 -4.89 2.92 -2.78
C TYR A 130 -3.53 2.78 -3.47
N TRP A 131 -2.46 3.11 -2.73
CA TRP A 131 -1.08 2.96 -3.21
C TRP A 131 -0.36 1.79 -2.54
N GLY A 132 -0.56 1.63 -1.23
CA GLY A 132 0.15 0.64 -0.43
C GLY A 132 -0.15 0.79 1.06
N TYR A 133 0.41 -0.10 1.87
CA TYR A 133 0.46 0.04 3.32
C TYR A 133 1.92 -0.06 3.80
N LYS A 134 2.16 0.38 5.03
CA LYS A 134 3.36 0.05 5.79
C LYS A 134 2.99 -0.22 7.24
N GLN A 135 3.76 -1.07 7.90
CA GLN A 135 3.68 -1.24 9.35
C GLN A 135 4.61 -0.25 10.05
N SER A 136 4.14 0.35 11.14
CA SER A 136 4.88 1.33 11.94
C SER A 136 4.71 1.01 13.41
N GLY A 137 5.59 0.17 13.95
CA GLY A 137 5.38 -0.46 15.25
C GLY A 137 4.13 -1.34 15.20
N ASP A 138 3.20 -1.09 16.10
CA ASP A 138 1.94 -1.83 16.20
C ASP A 138 0.89 -1.38 15.17
N ASP A 139 1.09 -0.20 14.57
CA ASP A 139 0.12 0.43 13.68
C ASP A 139 0.30 0.04 12.21
N VAL A 140 -0.79 0.14 11.44
CA VAL A 140 -0.78 -0.03 9.98
C VAL A 140 -1.19 1.28 9.33
N ILE A 141 -0.34 1.78 8.43
CA ILE A 141 -0.55 3.06 7.75
C ILE A 141 -0.82 2.79 6.26
N VAL A 142 -2.07 3.01 5.86
CA VAL A 142 -2.52 2.95 4.46
C VAL A 142 -2.19 4.26 3.77
N THR A 143 -1.59 4.17 2.58
CA THR A 143 -1.20 5.33 1.79
C THR A 143 -2.09 5.47 0.56
N ILE A 144 -2.55 6.69 0.34
CA ILE A 144 -3.48 7.06 -0.73
C ILE A 144 -2.79 7.99 -1.71
N GLU A 145 -2.92 7.71 -3.00
CA GLU A 145 -2.42 8.57 -4.07
C GLU A 145 -3.56 9.12 -4.94
N ASN A 146 -3.20 10.02 -5.85
CA ASN A 146 -4.10 10.39 -6.95
C ASN A 146 -4.15 9.22 -7.95
N ALA A 147 -5.35 8.79 -8.30
CA ALA A 147 -5.56 7.92 -9.44
C ALA A 147 -5.03 8.59 -10.73
N ARG A 148 -4.45 7.79 -11.63
CA ARG A 148 -3.78 8.28 -12.84
C ARG A 148 -4.29 7.54 -14.07
N MET A 149 -4.42 8.25 -15.18
CA MET A 149 -4.72 7.65 -16.47
C MET A 149 -3.68 6.58 -16.83
N GLY A 150 -4.16 5.47 -17.41
CA GLY A 150 -3.32 4.33 -17.78
C GLY A 150 -2.95 3.38 -16.64
N ARG A 151 -3.37 3.66 -15.40
CA ARG A 151 -3.28 2.71 -14.27
C ARG A 151 -4.68 2.33 -13.80
N PRO A 152 -4.93 1.05 -13.50
CA PRO A 152 -6.19 0.65 -12.87
C PRO A 152 -6.41 1.41 -11.57
N LEU A 153 -7.63 1.89 -11.35
CA LEU A 153 -8.03 2.44 -10.06
C LEU A 153 -8.04 1.29 -9.04
N THR A 154 -7.29 1.46 -7.95
CA THR A 154 -7.31 0.50 -6.85
C THR A 154 -8.19 1.06 -5.73
N ALA A 155 -9.43 0.58 -5.68
CA ALA A 155 -10.43 1.03 -4.71
C ALA A 155 -10.38 0.25 -3.38
N GLY A 156 -9.59 -0.81 -3.28
CA GLY A 156 -9.36 -1.48 -2.01
C GLY A 156 -8.17 -2.43 -2.01
N ALA A 157 -7.97 -3.05 -0.86
CA ALA A 157 -6.82 -3.91 -0.59
C ALA A 157 -7.11 -4.87 0.57
N ILE A 158 -6.35 -5.95 0.63
CA ILE A 158 -6.17 -6.74 1.84
C ILE A 158 -4.89 -6.25 2.51
N ILE A 159 -4.95 -5.88 3.78
CA ILE A 159 -3.83 -5.33 4.54
C ILE A 159 -3.65 -6.15 5.83
N PRO A 160 -2.44 -6.14 6.44
CA PRO A 160 -2.27 -6.80 7.71
C PRO A 160 -3.10 -6.11 8.80
N LYS A 161 -3.55 -6.88 9.79
CA LYS A 161 -4.12 -6.33 11.02
C LYS A 161 -3.02 -5.62 11.85
N PRO A 162 -3.38 -4.53 12.55
CA PRO A 162 -2.51 -3.98 13.59
C PRO A 162 -2.17 -5.02 14.65
N VAL A 163 -1.01 -4.88 15.28
CA VAL A 163 -0.55 -5.75 16.37
C VAL A 163 -0.97 -5.14 17.70
N GLY A 164 -1.34 -5.97 18.70
CA GLY A 164 -1.64 -5.44 20.03
C GLY A 164 -2.71 -4.33 20.00
N ASN A 165 -2.44 -3.23 20.70
CA ASN A 165 -3.35 -2.08 20.73
C ASN A 165 -3.23 -1.13 19.51
N GLY A 166 -2.50 -1.57 18.49
CA GLY A 166 -2.28 -0.82 17.26
C GLY A 166 -3.57 -0.47 16.52
N GLN A 167 -3.45 0.51 15.64
CA GLN A 167 -4.54 1.14 14.92
C GLN A 167 -4.25 1.17 13.43
N VAL A 168 -5.30 1.26 12.62
CA VAL A 168 -5.18 1.56 11.21
C VAL A 168 -5.31 3.07 11.01
N TYR A 169 -4.39 3.61 10.23
CA TYR A 169 -4.38 5.00 9.80
C TYR A 169 -4.35 5.12 8.29
N VAL A 170 -4.73 6.29 7.81
CA VAL A 170 -4.58 6.70 6.42
C VAL A 170 -3.69 7.93 6.34
N GLN A 171 -2.88 7.98 5.28
CA GLN A 171 -2.11 9.15 4.89
C GLN A 171 -2.18 9.41 3.38
N ALA A 172 -1.98 10.67 3.02
CA ALA A 172 -1.69 11.07 1.66
C ALA A 172 -0.26 10.66 1.25
N ALA A 173 -0.07 10.17 0.02
CA ALA A 173 1.25 9.78 -0.50
C ALA A 173 2.21 10.96 -0.63
N SER A 174 1.69 12.18 -0.76
CA SER A 174 2.48 13.41 -0.73
C SER A 174 1.61 14.61 -0.33
N LYS A 175 2.25 15.75 -0.06
CA LYS A 175 1.56 17.03 0.20
C LYS A 175 0.68 17.52 -0.95
N ALA A 176 0.90 17.01 -2.18
CA ALA A 176 0.09 17.34 -3.35
C ALA A 176 -1.16 16.46 -3.49
N VAL A 177 -1.28 15.37 -2.73
CA VAL A 177 -2.46 14.52 -2.71
C VAL A 177 -3.44 15.05 -1.66
N PRO A 178 -4.67 15.43 -2.04
CA PRO A 178 -5.63 16.02 -1.12
C PRO A 178 -6.38 14.97 -0.27
N TYR A 179 -6.33 13.71 -0.69
CA TYR A 179 -7.06 12.59 -0.10
C TYR A 179 -6.36 12.00 1.12
N GLY A 180 -7.13 11.57 2.11
CA GLY A 180 -6.62 10.77 3.24
C GLY A 180 -5.91 11.57 4.33
N ARG A 181 -6.09 12.89 4.37
CA ARG A 181 -5.59 13.75 5.46
C ARG A 181 -6.53 13.67 6.67
N PRO A 182 -6.04 13.89 7.90
CA PRO A 182 -6.92 13.97 9.06
C PRO A 182 -7.91 15.13 8.94
N LEU A 183 -9.13 14.92 9.47
CA LEU A 183 -10.15 15.96 9.57
C LEU A 183 -9.85 16.94 10.70
N VAL A 184 -9.25 16.47 11.79
CA VAL A 184 -8.86 17.28 12.95
C VAL A 184 -7.53 17.96 12.68
N THR A 185 -7.50 19.28 12.82
CA THR A 185 -6.29 20.07 12.62
C THR A 185 -5.28 19.78 13.73
N GLY A 186 -4.09 19.28 13.38
CA GLY A 186 -3.01 18.97 14.31
C GLY A 186 -2.55 17.51 14.27
N ASP A 187 -3.44 16.61 13.85
CA ASP A 187 -3.09 15.21 13.63
C ASP A 187 -2.17 15.06 12.41
N LYS A 188 -1.27 14.08 12.47
CA LYS A 188 -0.38 13.75 11.34
C LYS A 188 -1.01 12.74 10.38
N LEU A 189 -1.88 11.88 10.89
CA LEU A 189 -2.49 10.76 10.18
C LEU A 189 -4.00 10.75 10.45
N CYS A 190 -4.78 10.35 9.46
CA CYS A 190 -6.21 10.13 9.67
C CYS A 190 -6.42 8.78 10.37
N LYS A 191 -6.91 8.78 11.61
CA LYS A 191 -7.16 7.56 12.38
C LYS A 191 -8.48 6.91 11.97
N LEU A 192 -8.45 5.61 11.65
CA LEU A 192 -9.65 4.84 11.32
C LEU A 192 -10.11 3.91 12.45
N GLY A 193 -9.17 3.45 13.29
CA GLY A 193 -9.45 2.50 14.36
C GLY A 193 -8.94 1.09 14.06
N ASN A 194 -9.44 0.10 14.79
CA ASN A 194 -9.16 -1.32 14.58
C ASN A 194 -10.48 -2.12 14.66
N PRO A 195 -11.03 -2.62 13.53
CA PRO A 195 -12.37 -3.22 13.49
C PRO A 195 -12.43 -4.68 13.95
N GLY A 196 -11.35 -5.26 14.48
CA GLY A 196 -11.32 -6.69 14.83
C GLY A 196 -10.66 -7.00 16.16
N PRO A 197 -10.71 -8.28 16.61
CA PRO A 197 -9.94 -8.73 17.75
C PRO A 197 -8.46 -8.45 17.52
N VAL A 198 -7.81 -7.98 18.57
CA VAL A 198 -6.38 -7.67 18.60
C VAL A 198 -5.57 -8.92 18.24
N ARG A 199 -4.69 -8.81 17.23
CA ARG A 199 -3.73 -9.88 16.94
C ARG A 199 -2.87 -10.11 18.17
N LYS A 200 -2.94 -11.30 18.75
CA LYS A 200 -2.06 -11.68 19.87
C LYS A 200 -0.62 -11.65 19.37
N THR A 201 0.25 -10.99 20.11
CA THR A 201 1.69 -11.10 19.89
C THR A 201 2.08 -12.55 20.10
N VAL A 202 2.63 -13.19 19.05
CA VAL A 202 3.29 -14.49 19.24
C VAL A 202 4.53 -14.20 20.09
N ALA A 203 4.55 -14.71 21.31
CA ALA A 203 5.72 -14.58 22.16
C ALA A 203 6.92 -15.22 21.43
N PRO A 204 8.09 -14.54 21.38
CA PRO A 204 9.27 -15.15 20.81
C PRO A 204 9.71 -16.32 21.70
N GLY A 205 9.48 -17.55 21.23
CA GLY A 205 10.15 -18.79 21.65
C GLY A 205 9.97 -19.20 23.11
N SER A 206 8.97 -20.06 23.38
CA SER A 206 9.27 -21.24 24.19
C SER A 206 9.79 -22.30 23.23
N ALA A 207 11.11 -22.36 23.07
CA ALA A 207 11.73 -23.57 22.54
C ALA A 207 11.25 -24.72 23.44
N GLU A 208 10.44 -25.61 22.89
CA GLU A 208 10.19 -26.89 23.51
C GLU A 208 11.54 -27.59 23.57
N GLU A 209 12.06 -27.72 24.78
CA GLU A 209 13.23 -28.53 25.10
C GLU A 209 12.90 -29.96 24.66
N GLU A 210 13.48 -30.35 23.53
CA GLU A 210 13.44 -31.70 22.98
C GLU A 210 13.97 -32.65 24.05
N GLN A 211 13.04 -33.30 24.73
CA GLN A 211 13.32 -34.23 25.81
C GLN A 211 13.75 -35.56 25.18
N ASP A 212 15.07 -35.69 25.00
CA ASP A 212 15.77 -36.90 24.63
C ASP A 212 15.34 -38.05 25.56
N TRP A 213 14.76 -39.11 24.98
CA TRP A 213 14.54 -40.41 25.62
C TRP A 213 15.05 -41.52 24.70
#